data_AF-A0A7X0XTX0-F1
#
_entry.id   AF-A0A7X0XTX0-F1
#
_cell.length_a   1.000
_cell.length_b   1.000
_cell.length_c   1.000
_cell.angle_alpha   90.00
_cell.angle_beta   90.00
_cell.angle_gamma   90.00
#
_symmetry.space_group_name_H-M   'P 1'
#
loop_
_entity.id
_entity.type
_entity.pdbx_description
1 polymer ?
#
loop_
_entity_poly.entity_id
_entity_poly.type
_entity_poly.pdbx_seq_one_letter_code
_entity_poly.pdbx_strand_id
1 'polypeptide(L)' 'VKIAVVWVLPPLLNSFLATGGDWMAPVISLINMVVAFLIWVPFVITANRVGVPEEEMKA' A
#
# COMPACT_ATOMS: atom_id res chain seq x y z
N VAL A 1 18.23 -20.24 7.46
CA VAL A 1 16.81 -20.46 7.12
C VAL A 1 16.35 -19.27 6.29
N LYS A 2 16.00 -19.46 5.00
CA LYS A 2 15.30 -18.41 4.24
C LYS A 2 13.86 -18.40 4.72
N ILE A 3 13.49 -17.42 5.53
CA ILE A 3 12.10 -17.22 5.90
C ILE A 3 11.45 -16.60 4.66
N ALA A 4 10.86 -17.43 3.81
CA ALA A 4 10.06 -16.96 2.68
C ALA A 4 8.74 -16.43 3.25
N VAL A 5 8.74 -15.15 3.63
CA VAL A 5 7.53 -14.48 4.10
C VAL A 5 6.57 -14.39 2.91
N VAL A 6 5.41 -15.00 3.04
CA VAL A 6 4.43 -15.03 1.95
C VAL A 6 3.94 -13.60 1.67
N TRP A 7 3.85 -13.24 0.39
CA TRP A 7 3.48 -11.89 -0.05
C TRP A 7 2.05 -11.46 0.35
N VAL A 8 1.23 -12.43 0.78
CA VAL A 8 -0.14 -12.21 1.26
C VAL A 8 -0.19 -11.81 2.73
N LEU A 9 0.95 -11.80 3.45
CA LEU A 9 1.00 -11.36 4.84
C LEU A 9 0.71 -9.86 4.95
N PRO A 10 -0.01 -9.43 6.00
CA PRO A 10 -0.26 -8.00 6.23
C PRO A 10 1.06 -7.22 6.27
N PRO A 11 1.15 -6.03 5.65
CA PRO A 11 2.40 -5.31 5.44
C PRO A 11 3.25 -5.13 6.71
N LEU A 12 2.62 -4.80 7.84
CA LEU A 12 3.32 -4.59 9.11
C LEU A 12 3.91 -5.89 9.69
N LEU A 13 3.16 -6.99 9.65
CA LEU A 13 3.66 -8.31 10.08
C LEU A 13 4.73 -8.82 9.11
N ASN A 14 4.50 -8.61 7.81
CA ASN A 14 5.43 -8.98 6.75
C ASN A 14 6.78 -8.30 6.95
N SER A 15 6.79 -6.98 7.21
CA SER A 15 8.03 -6.23 7.46
C SER A 15 8.78 -6.69 8.71
N PHE A 16 8.09 -7.05 9.80
CA PHE A 16 8.72 -7.56 11.01
C PHE A 16 9.37 -8.94 10.80
N LEU A 17 8.64 -9.85 10.15
CA LEU A 17 9.09 -11.22 9.92
C LEU A 17 10.16 -11.29 8.83
N ALA A 18 10.09 -10.42 7.82
CA ALA A 18 11.05 -10.35 6.72
C ALA A 18 12.43 -9.85 7.16
N THR A 19 12.51 -9.05 8.21
CA THR A 19 13.77 -8.53 8.76
C THR A 19 14.31 -9.36 9.93
N GLY A 20 13.66 -10.47 10.27
CA GLY A 20 14.10 -11.36 11.36
C GLY A 20 13.80 -10.82 12.77
N GLY A 21 12.77 -9.97 12.91
CA GLY A 21 12.31 -9.45 14.21
C GLY A 21 12.79 -8.04 14.55
N ASP A 22 13.21 -7.25 13.57
CA ASP A 22 13.57 -5.84 13.78
C ASP A 22 12.30 -4.97 13.93
N TRP A 23 12.15 -4.35 15.10
CA TRP A 23 10.99 -3.49 15.43
C TRP A 23 10.99 -2.17 14.65
N MET A 24 12.13 -1.73 14.10
CA MET A 24 12.21 -0.54 13.25
C MET A 24 11.61 -0.78 11.87
N ALA A 25 11.58 -2.04 11.40
CA ALA A 25 11.10 -2.36 10.07
C ALA A 25 9.59 -2.11 9.87
N PRO A 26 8.69 -2.47 10.80
CA PRO A 26 7.28 -2.05 10.74
C PRO A 26 7.09 -0.55 10.76
N VAL A 27 7.91 0.20 11.53
CA VAL A 27 7.83 1.66 11.62
C VAL A 27 8.18 2.30 10.28
N ILE A 28 9.27 1.88 9.65
CA ILE A 28 9.67 2.36 8.33
C ILE A 28 8.62 1.97 7.27
N SER A 29 8.07 0.76 7.36
CA SER A 29 6.98 0.34 6.47
C SER A 29 5.73 1.20 6.62
N LEU A 30 5.38 1.61 7.85
CA LEU A 30 4.25 2.50 8.10
C LEU A 30 4.49 3.89 7.50
N ILE A 31 5.71 4.44 7.68
CA ILE A 31 6.09 5.73 7.07
C ILE A 31 6.00 5.64 5.55
N ASN A 32 6.54 4.58 4.95
CA ASN A 32 6.46 4.37 3.50
C ASN A 32 5.03 4.24 3.00
N MET A 33 4.14 3.59 3.76
CA MET A 33 2.72 3.50 3.43
C MET A 33 2.06 4.88 3.42
N VAL A 34 2.35 5.74 4.40
CA VAL A 34 1.84 7.12 4.45
C VAL A 34 2.39 7.96 3.28
N VAL A 35 3.69 7.85 3.00
CA VAL A 35 4.32 8.58 1.88
C VAL A 35 3.72 8.12 0.55
N ALA A 36 3.58 6.81 0.32
CA ALA A 36 2.95 6.28 -0.88
C ALA A 36 1.50 6.74 -1.02
N PHE A 37 0.75 6.77 0.08
CA PHE A 37 -0.61 7.30 0.11
C PHE A 37 -0.63 8.77 -0.31
N LEU A 38 0.20 9.63 0.28
CA LEU A 38 0.26 11.06 -0.06
C LEU A 38 0.68 11.30 -1.52
N ILE A 39 1.60 10.49 -2.05
CA ILE A 39 1.99 10.55 -3.47
C ILE A 39 0.80 10.18 -4.36
N TRP A 40 0.01 9.17 -4.00
CA TRP A 40 -1.11 8.69 -4.81
C TRP A 40 -2.35 9.58 -4.70
N VAL A 41 -2.63 10.18 -3.53
CA VAL A 41 -3.80 11.03 -3.28
C VAL A 41 -4.13 12.01 -4.42
N PRO A 42 -3.20 12.83 -4.95
CA PRO A 42 -3.53 13.74 -6.06
C PRO A 42 -3.94 13.00 -7.35
N PHE A 43 -3.39 11.82 -7.60
CA PHE A 43 -3.79 10.98 -8.74
C PHE A 43 -5.18 10.37 -8.52
N VAL A 44 -5.51 9.91 -7.31
CA VAL A 44 -6.88 9.41 -7.00
C VAL A 44 -7.91 10.53 -7.20
N ILE A 45 -7.63 11.71 -6.66
CA ILE A 45 -8.53 12.86 -6.77
C ILE A 45 -8.73 13.26 -8.24
N THR A 46 -7.67 13.21 -9.05
CA THR A 46 -7.75 13.52 -10.48
C THR A 46 -8.49 12.43 -11.24
N ALA A 47 -8.23 11.15 -10.97
CA ALA A 47 -8.96 10.04 -11.58
C ALA A 47 -10.47 10.12 -11.28
N ASN A 48 -10.85 10.42 -10.04
CA ASN A 48 -12.24 10.64 -9.65
C ASN A 48 -12.90 11.84 -10.34
N ARG A 49 -12.11 12.82 -10.78
CA ARG A 49 -12.60 13.99 -11.55
C ARG A 49 -12.69 13.72 -13.05
N VAL A 50 -11.89 12.77 -13.55
CA VAL A 50 -11.78 12.46 -14.99
C VAL A 50 -12.76 11.37 -15.42
N GLY A 51 -13.43 10.65 -14.50
CA GLY A 51 -14.45 9.70 -14.90
C GLY A 51 -15.50 9.34 -13.85
N VAL A 52 -16.73 9.77 -14.10
CA VAL A 52 -17.68 8.84 -14.73
C VAL A 52 -18.18 9.49 -16.03
N PRO A 53 -17.70 9.10 -17.22
CA PRO A 53 -18.44 9.37 -18.45
C PRO A 53 -19.79 8.67 -18.33
N GLU A 54 -20.88 9.38 -18.65
CA GLU A 54 -22.27 8.90 -18.50
C GLU A 54 -22.56 7.53 -19.16
N GLU A 55 -21.69 7.02 -20.02
CA GLU A 55 -21.87 5.73 -20.71
C GLU A 55 -21.80 4.51 -19.79
N GLU A 56 -20.98 4.50 -18.73
CA GLU A 56 -20.94 3.35 -17.79
C GLU A 56 -22.05 3.39 -16.72
N MET A 57 -22.75 4.52 -16.56
CA MET A 57 -23.93 4.60 -15.68
C MET A 57 -25.21 4.02 -16.30
N LYS A 58 -25.21 3.76 -17.62
CA LYS A 58 -26.40 3.33 -18.37
C LYS A 58 -26.32 1.88 -18.90
N ALA A 59 -25.31 1.11 -18.51
CA ALA A 59 -25.14 -0.30 -18.87
C ALA A 59 -25.65 -1.26 -17.78
#